data_AF-A0A651HJJ1-F1
#
_entry.id   AF-A0A651HJJ1-F1
#
_cell.length_a   1.000
_cell.length_b   1.000
_cell.length_c   1.000
_cell.angle_alpha   90.00
_cell.angle_beta   90.00
_cell.angle_gamma   90.00
#
_symmetry.space_group_name_H-M   'P 1'
#
loop_
_entity.id
_entity.type
_entity.pdbx_description
1 polymer ?
#
loop_
_entity_poly.entity_id
_entity_poly.type
_entity_poly.pdbx_seq_one_letter_code
_entity_poly.pdbx_strand_id
1 'polypeptide(L)'
;MHSVLIANRGEIAVRIIRACRELGLRSVAVYSEADRGAPHVLMADEAYLLGPAPSAESYLRMDRIVEVAKRAGVDAVHPGYGFLAERAPFARAIRAAGLTFVGPTPETIDAMGDKTEARRRMEAAGVPIVPGITEALVDAREAEQVAGEMGYPVLLKASAGGGGKGMRVVEGPDGIRRAFEAAVREAEAAFGDGAVYVEKYLDRPRHIEIQLLGDSHGNVVHLGERECSIQRRHQKLVEEAPSPILDAGTRAAMGEAAVRAAQAVDYEGAGTVEFLWQDGAFYFLEMNTRIQVEHPVTELITGIDLVQWQLRVAAGEALPWSQEEITFRGHAIECRITSENPDEGFLPSTGRIRHLEIPGGPGVRWDGGIASGGEVGLHYDPLLGKLIVHAPTRTEAVRRMARALEEFVLEGVESCVAFHRRVMAEPQFIAGDLSIRYLEEHPELTRGEDSAEDSRRVTAVIAALLEEEHRHSLRPPRIGGGNGGAVLPPWVSAFRSSNRGR
;
A
#
# COMPACT_ATOMS: atom_id res chain seq x y z
N MET A 1 -0.38 -7.53 -28.81
CA MET A 1 -1.33 -6.95 -27.84
C MET A 1 -1.52 -5.48 -28.18
N HIS A 2 -2.76 -4.98 -28.23
CA HIS A 2 -3.09 -3.60 -28.60
C HIS A 2 -4.00 -2.90 -27.58
N SER A 3 -4.71 -3.65 -26.76
CA SER A 3 -5.68 -3.11 -25.81
C SER A 3 -5.78 -3.93 -24.53
N VAL A 4 -5.95 -3.23 -23.40
CA VAL A 4 -5.93 -3.81 -22.06
C VAL A 4 -7.10 -3.28 -21.26
N LEU A 5 -7.90 -4.17 -20.69
CA LEU A 5 -8.86 -3.82 -19.65
C LEU A 5 -8.18 -3.90 -18.28
N ILE A 6 -8.34 -2.86 -17.47
CA ILE A 6 -7.82 -2.80 -16.12
C ILE A 6 -8.94 -3.21 -15.16
N ALA A 7 -8.86 -4.42 -14.61
CA ALA A 7 -9.85 -4.98 -13.69
C ALA A 7 -9.58 -4.55 -12.24
N ASN A 8 -9.39 -3.25 -12.03
CA ASN A 8 -9.08 -2.64 -10.74
C ASN A 8 -9.52 -1.17 -10.70
N ARG A 9 -9.24 -0.46 -9.60
CA ARG A 9 -9.57 0.95 -9.35
C ARG A 9 -8.41 1.71 -8.72
N GLY A 10 -8.60 3.01 -8.49
CA GLY A 10 -7.70 3.82 -7.68
C GLY A 10 -6.30 3.96 -8.29
N GLU A 11 -5.28 4.06 -7.44
CA GLU A 11 -3.91 4.37 -7.87
C GLU A 11 -3.36 3.33 -8.86
N ILE A 12 -3.55 2.04 -8.58
CA ILE A 12 -3.00 0.99 -9.43
C ILE A 12 -3.61 0.98 -10.83
N ALA A 13 -4.90 1.31 -10.92
CA ALA A 13 -5.54 1.45 -12.23
C ALA A 13 -4.95 2.63 -13.01
N VAL A 14 -4.72 3.77 -12.34
CA VAL A 14 -4.02 4.93 -12.94
C VAL A 14 -2.61 4.53 -13.39
N ARG A 15 -1.86 3.79 -12.57
CA ARG A 15 -0.50 3.31 -12.87
C ARG A 15 -0.46 2.43 -14.12
N ILE A 16 -1.41 1.51 -14.26
CA ILE A 16 -1.52 0.63 -15.44
C ILE A 16 -1.95 1.40 -16.68
N ILE A 17 -2.89 2.34 -16.56
CA ILE A 17 -3.31 3.20 -17.67
C ILE A 17 -2.12 4.03 -18.20
N ARG A 18 -1.28 4.57 -17.31
CA ARG A 18 -0.04 5.28 -17.69
C ARG A 18 0.91 4.38 -18.49
N ALA A 19 1.18 3.16 -18.00
CA ALA A 19 2.00 2.20 -18.72
C ALA A 19 1.42 1.83 -20.10
N CYS A 20 0.10 1.60 -20.17
CA CYS A 20 -0.58 1.33 -21.43
C CYS A 20 -0.37 2.47 -22.43
N ARG A 21 -0.56 3.72 -21.99
CA ARG A 21 -0.41 4.92 -22.83
C ARG A 21 1.02 5.06 -23.37
N GLU A 22 2.03 4.84 -22.54
CA GLU A 22 3.44 4.91 -22.95
C GLU A 22 3.82 3.80 -23.95
N LEU A 23 3.19 2.62 -23.83
CA LEU A 23 3.35 1.52 -24.78
C LEU A 23 2.44 1.63 -26.02
N GLY A 24 1.62 2.68 -26.13
CA GLY A 24 0.69 2.86 -27.24
C GLY A 24 -0.50 1.89 -27.25
N LEU A 25 -0.87 1.34 -26.08
CA LEU A 25 -1.98 0.42 -25.89
C LEU A 25 -3.25 1.18 -25.50
N ARG A 26 -4.39 0.80 -26.09
CA ARG A 26 -5.71 1.31 -25.69
C ARG A 26 -6.07 0.77 -24.30
N SER A 27 -6.44 1.66 -23.39
CA SER A 27 -6.79 1.37 -22.00
C SER A 27 -8.30 1.40 -21.76
N VAL A 28 -8.83 0.37 -21.10
CA VAL A 28 -10.25 0.27 -20.75
C VAL A 28 -10.41 0.14 -19.24
N ALA A 29 -11.06 1.10 -18.60
CA ALA A 29 -11.36 1.05 -17.17
C ALA A 29 -12.70 0.35 -16.90
N VAL A 30 -12.80 -0.28 -15.73
CA VAL A 30 -14.08 -0.66 -15.14
C VAL A 30 -14.31 0.13 -13.86
N TYR A 31 -15.57 0.40 -13.52
CA TYR A 31 -15.87 1.21 -12.35
C TYR A 31 -17.21 0.87 -11.70
N SER A 32 -17.34 1.21 -10.41
CA SER A 32 -18.60 1.17 -9.67
C SER A 32 -19.32 2.52 -9.75
N GLU A 33 -20.59 2.60 -9.34
CA GLU A 33 -21.30 3.89 -9.26
C GLU A 33 -20.57 4.94 -8.40
N ALA A 34 -19.93 4.51 -7.30
CA ALA A 34 -19.17 5.39 -6.41
C ALA A 34 -17.89 5.94 -7.06
N ASP A 35 -17.28 5.22 -8.00
CA ASP A 35 -16.05 5.63 -8.67
C ASP A 35 -16.29 6.39 -9.98
N ARG A 36 -17.53 6.78 -10.30
CA ARG A 36 -17.86 7.43 -11.58
C ARG A 36 -17.00 8.65 -11.91
N GLY A 37 -16.60 9.42 -10.90
CA GLY A 37 -15.72 10.58 -11.04
C GLY A 37 -14.25 10.31 -10.69
N ALA A 38 -13.86 9.06 -10.49
CA ALA A 38 -12.51 8.71 -10.04
C ALA A 38 -11.47 8.93 -11.17
N PRO A 39 -10.22 9.31 -10.84
CA PRO A 39 -9.18 9.56 -11.82
C PRO A 39 -8.94 8.43 -12.83
N HIS A 40 -9.01 7.16 -12.44
CA HIS A 40 -8.80 6.04 -13.37
C HIS A 40 -9.89 5.95 -14.45
N VAL A 41 -11.13 6.32 -14.11
CA VAL A 41 -12.26 6.36 -15.05
C VAL A 41 -12.08 7.47 -16.07
N LEU A 42 -11.67 8.65 -15.60
CA LEU A 42 -11.47 9.82 -16.44
C LEU A 42 -10.20 9.74 -17.30
N MET A 43 -9.25 8.89 -16.92
CA MET A 43 -7.96 8.76 -17.59
C MET A 43 -7.94 7.68 -18.69
N ALA A 44 -8.74 6.63 -18.56
CA ALA A 44 -8.80 5.55 -19.55
C ALA A 44 -9.44 6.02 -20.86
N ASP A 45 -9.13 5.34 -21.97
CA ASP A 45 -9.70 5.67 -23.28
C ASP A 45 -11.19 5.31 -23.36
N GLU A 46 -11.60 4.26 -22.63
CA GLU A 46 -13.00 3.88 -22.44
C GLU A 46 -13.24 3.43 -21.00
N ALA A 47 -14.48 3.55 -20.50
CA ALA A 47 -14.85 3.10 -19.17
C ALA A 47 -16.24 2.47 -19.11
N TYR A 48 -16.39 1.38 -18.36
CA TYR A 48 -17.63 0.62 -18.26
C TYR A 48 -18.08 0.43 -16.80
N LEU A 49 -19.37 0.71 -16.53
CA LEU A 49 -19.98 0.52 -15.23
C LEU A 49 -20.18 -0.96 -14.93
N LEU A 50 -19.66 -1.44 -13.80
CA LEU A 50 -19.87 -2.78 -13.28
C LEU A 50 -21.16 -2.90 -12.48
N GLY A 51 -21.51 -1.87 -11.71
CA GLY A 51 -22.67 -1.89 -10.81
C GLY A 51 -22.51 -0.97 -9.59
N PRO A 52 -23.30 -1.23 -8.53
CA PRO A 52 -23.29 -0.45 -7.28
C PRO A 52 -21.94 -0.46 -6.55
N ALA A 53 -21.81 0.41 -5.54
CA ALA A 53 -20.57 0.62 -4.80
C ALA A 53 -19.98 -0.61 -4.06
N PRO A 54 -20.77 -1.53 -3.46
CA PRO A 54 -20.19 -2.69 -2.78
C PRO A 54 -19.33 -3.54 -3.72
N SER A 55 -18.09 -3.84 -3.32
CA SER A 55 -17.14 -4.58 -4.15
C SER A 55 -17.66 -5.97 -4.57
N ALA A 56 -18.44 -6.63 -3.71
CA ALA A 56 -19.11 -7.91 -4.00
C ALA A 56 -20.11 -7.81 -5.17
N GLU A 57 -20.64 -6.62 -5.43
CA GLU A 57 -21.59 -6.33 -6.51
C GLU A 57 -20.93 -5.63 -7.71
N SER A 58 -19.65 -5.30 -7.63
CA SER A 58 -18.87 -4.60 -8.68
C SER A 58 -17.52 -5.28 -8.95
N TYR A 59 -16.43 -4.83 -8.33
CA TYR A 59 -15.06 -5.26 -8.66
C TYR A 59 -14.76 -6.74 -8.40
N LEU A 60 -15.59 -7.45 -7.61
CA LEU A 60 -15.48 -8.90 -7.41
C LEU A 60 -16.39 -9.72 -8.33
N ARG A 61 -17.15 -9.07 -9.23
CA ARG A 61 -18.02 -9.73 -10.21
C ARG A 61 -17.24 -10.15 -11.46
N MET A 62 -16.58 -11.30 -11.35
CA MET A 62 -15.81 -11.93 -12.43
C MET A 62 -16.61 -12.02 -13.74
N ASP A 63 -17.87 -12.43 -13.64
CA ASP A 63 -18.78 -12.58 -14.78
C ASP A 63 -19.00 -11.25 -15.54
N ARG A 64 -19.24 -10.16 -14.81
CA ARG A 64 -19.41 -8.83 -15.40
C ARG A 64 -18.13 -8.31 -16.03
N ILE A 65 -16.98 -8.53 -15.39
CA ILE A 65 -15.69 -8.10 -15.93
C ILE A 65 -15.37 -8.84 -17.23
N VAL A 66 -15.62 -10.16 -17.29
CA VAL A 66 -15.46 -10.96 -18.52
C VAL A 66 -16.40 -10.47 -19.61
N GLU A 67 -17.66 -10.15 -19.29
CA GLU A 67 -18.63 -9.60 -20.25
C GLU A 67 -18.15 -8.26 -20.83
N VAL A 68 -17.71 -7.34 -19.96
CA VAL A 68 -17.17 -6.05 -20.37
C VAL A 68 -15.93 -6.23 -21.25
N ALA A 69 -15.00 -7.10 -20.88
CA ALA A 69 -13.78 -7.36 -21.65
C ALA A 69 -14.11 -7.84 -23.07
N LYS A 70 -15.08 -8.77 -23.21
CA LYS A 70 -15.57 -9.23 -24.51
C LYS A 70 -16.25 -8.12 -25.30
N ARG A 71 -17.12 -7.34 -24.66
CA ARG A 71 -17.85 -6.24 -25.30
C ARG A 71 -16.91 -5.13 -25.80
N ALA A 72 -15.90 -4.78 -25.00
CA ALA A 72 -14.90 -3.78 -25.34
C ALA A 72 -13.89 -4.27 -26.39
N GLY A 73 -13.85 -5.59 -26.65
CA GLY A 73 -12.92 -6.21 -27.60
C GLY A 73 -11.46 -5.97 -27.20
N VAL A 74 -11.13 -6.13 -25.91
CA VAL A 74 -9.74 -6.01 -25.46
C VAL A 74 -8.95 -7.28 -25.75
N ASP A 75 -7.62 -7.19 -25.76
CA ASP A 75 -6.75 -8.37 -25.93
C ASP A 75 -6.39 -8.99 -24.58
N ALA A 76 -6.24 -8.16 -23.55
CA ALA A 76 -5.75 -8.58 -22.25
C ALA A 76 -6.52 -7.94 -21.09
N VAL A 77 -6.45 -8.57 -19.92
CA VAL A 77 -6.97 -8.05 -18.65
C VAL A 77 -5.85 -7.98 -17.63
N HIS A 78 -5.56 -6.77 -17.14
CA HIS A 78 -4.62 -6.53 -16.05
C HIS A 78 -5.38 -6.41 -14.73
N PRO A 79 -5.14 -7.32 -13.75
CA PRO A 79 -5.92 -7.31 -12.52
C PRO A 79 -5.36 -6.35 -11.47
N GLY A 80 -4.13 -5.86 -11.62
CA GLY A 80 -3.48 -5.00 -10.62
C GLY A 80 -3.16 -5.81 -9.36
N TYR A 81 -3.52 -5.29 -8.19
CA TYR A 81 -3.40 -6.00 -6.92
C TYR A 81 -4.71 -6.00 -6.12
N GLY A 82 -4.85 -6.92 -5.17
CA GLY A 82 -6.12 -7.11 -4.46
C GLY A 82 -7.24 -7.59 -5.39
N PHE A 83 -8.50 -7.46 -4.95
CA PHE A 83 -9.69 -7.91 -5.67
C PHE A 83 -9.56 -9.33 -6.26
N LEU A 84 -9.40 -9.42 -7.59
CA LEU A 84 -9.37 -10.67 -8.35
C LEU A 84 -7.96 -11.07 -8.81
N ALA A 85 -6.93 -10.30 -8.46
CA ALA A 85 -5.56 -10.51 -8.95
C ALA A 85 -4.96 -11.87 -8.59
N GLU A 86 -5.33 -12.42 -7.44
CA GLU A 86 -4.85 -13.74 -6.96
C GLU A 86 -5.99 -14.76 -6.97
N ARG A 87 -6.96 -14.60 -7.87
CA ARG A 87 -8.11 -15.51 -7.99
C ARG A 87 -7.94 -16.37 -9.24
N ALA A 88 -7.41 -17.58 -9.08
CA ALA A 88 -7.24 -18.52 -10.19
C ALA A 88 -8.54 -18.77 -11.00
N PRO A 89 -9.75 -18.86 -10.41
CA PRO A 89 -10.99 -18.95 -11.19
C PRO A 89 -11.21 -17.76 -12.14
N PHE A 90 -10.78 -16.55 -11.74
CA PHE A 90 -10.87 -15.37 -12.59
C PHE A 90 -9.87 -15.45 -13.75
N ALA A 91 -8.60 -15.78 -13.46
CA ALA A 91 -7.59 -15.99 -14.50
C ALA A 91 -8.02 -17.07 -15.52
N ARG A 92 -8.59 -18.19 -15.05
CA ARG A 92 -9.21 -19.22 -15.91
C ARG A 92 -10.34 -18.66 -16.77
N ALA A 93 -11.23 -17.86 -16.20
CA ALA A 93 -12.35 -17.27 -16.94
C ALA A 93 -11.90 -16.30 -18.04
N ILE A 94 -10.87 -15.48 -17.78
CA ILE A 94 -10.24 -14.61 -18.78
C ILE A 94 -9.64 -15.44 -19.93
N ARG A 95 -8.84 -16.47 -19.62
CA ARG A 95 -8.23 -17.35 -20.63
C ARG A 95 -9.28 -18.11 -21.43
N ALA A 96 -10.33 -18.62 -20.78
CA ALA A 96 -11.45 -19.30 -21.44
C ALA A 96 -12.27 -18.36 -22.35
N ALA A 97 -12.20 -17.05 -22.12
CA ALA A 97 -12.78 -16.04 -23.00
C ALA A 97 -11.90 -15.71 -24.22
N GLY A 98 -10.73 -16.33 -24.37
CA GLY A 98 -9.77 -16.06 -25.45
C GLY A 98 -8.94 -14.80 -25.21
N LEU A 99 -8.85 -14.33 -23.96
CA LEU A 99 -8.14 -13.12 -23.56
C LEU A 99 -6.86 -13.48 -22.78
N THR A 100 -5.85 -12.62 -22.84
CA THR A 100 -4.65 -12.75 -22.01
C THR A 100 -4.91 -12.25 -20.59
N PHE A 101 -4.58 -13.05 -19.58
CA PHE A 101 -4.50 -12.58 -18.20
C PHE A 101 -3.09 -12.05 -17.94
N VAL A 102 -2.94 -10.78 -17.54
CA VAL A 102 -1.63 -10.19 -17.27
C VAL A 102 -1.19 -10.56 -15.85
N GLY A 103 -0.49 -11.69 -15.73
CA GLY A 103 -0.04 -12.27 -14.47
C GLY A 103 0.29 -13.76 -14.65
N PRO A 104 0.61 -14.47 -13.55
CA PRO A 104 0.96 -15.89 -13.63
C PRO A 104 -0.22 -16.77 -14.04
N THR A 105 0.09 -18.02 -14.38
CA THR A 105 -0.94 -19.00 -14.77
C THR A 105 -1.91 -19.29 -13.60
N PRO A 106 -3.18 -19.65 -13.89
CA PRO A 106 -4.11 -20.05 -12.82
C PRO A 106 -3.60 -21.19 -11.94
N GLU A 107 -2.82 -22.11 -12.52
CA GLU A 107 -2.21 -23.23 -11.82
C GLU A 107 -1.15 -22.75 -10.83
N THR A 108 -0.31 -21.78 -11.23
CA THR A 108 0.65 -21.11 -10.34
C THR A 108 -0.06 -20.34 -9.22
N ILE A 109 -1.15 -19.62 -9.53
CA ILE A 109 -1.95 -18.89 -8.53
C ILE A 109 -2.54 -19.86 -7.50
N ASP A 110 -3.13 -20.98 -7.93
CA ASP A 110 -3.69 -21.99 -7.01
C ASP A 110 -2.57 -22.63 -6.15
N ALA A 111 -1.43 -22.98 -6.75
CA ALA A 111 -0.34 -23.65 -6.05
C ALA A 111 0.29 -22.78 -4.94
N MET A 112 0.36 -21.46 -5.17
CA MET A 112 0.92 -20.52 -4.19
C MET A 112 -0.13 -19.93 -3.25
N GLY A 113 -1.42 -20.01 -3.60
CA GLY A 113 -2.53 -19.62 -2.73
C GLY A 113 -2.83 -20.64 -1.62
N ASP A 114 -2.45 -21.91 -1.82
CA ASP A 114 -2.51 -22.94 -0.79
C ASP A 114 -1.21 -22.95 0.04
N LYS A 115 -1.31 -22.62 1.32
CA LYS A 115 -0.15 -22.49 2.22
C LYS A 115 0.63 -23.80 2.38
N THR A 116 -0.06 -24.93 2.42
CA THR A 116 0.56 -26.24 2.63
C THR A 116 1.30 -26.67 1.36
N GLU A 117 0.65 -26.53 0.21
CA GLU A 117 1.26 -26.83 -1.09
C GLU A 117 2.41 -25.89 -1.41
N ALA A 118 2.27 -24.59 -1.14
CA ALA A 118 3.33 -23.61 -1.28
C ALA A 118 4.56 -23.99 -0.44
N ARG A 119 4.36 -24.28 0.86
CA ARG A 119 5.46 -24.70 1.76
C ARG A 119 6.17 -25.96 1.26
N ARG A 120 5.41 -26.98 0.85
CA ARG A 120 5.94 -28.23 0.30
C ARG A 120 6.81 -28.00 -0.95
N ARG A 121 6.37 -27.10 -1.85
CA ARG A 121 7.12 -26.74 -3.05
C ARG A 121 8.38 -25.96 -2.72
N MET A 122 8.29 -25.00 -1.80
CA MET A 122 9.44 -24.21 -1.35
C MET A 122 10.51 -25.10 -0.71
N GLU A 123 10.10 -26.03 0.15
CA GLU A 123 11.01 -27.01 0.76
C GLU A 123 11.69 -27.89 -0.30
N ALA A 124 10.90 -28.43 -1.24
CA ALA A 124 11.44 -29.24 -2.36
C ALA A 124 12.40 -28.43 -3.27
N ALA A 125 12.21 -27.12 -3.37
CA ALA A 125 13.07 -26.20 -4.12
C ALA A 125 14.30 -25.71 -3.33
N GLY A 126 14.50 -26.18 -2.09
CA GLY A 126 15.61 -25.75 -1.23
C GLY A 126 15.51 -24.27 -0.84
N VAL A 127 14.29 -23.74 -0.71
CA VAL A 127 14.03 -22.42 -0.17
C VAL A 127 13.90 -22.56 1.35
N PRO A 128 14.66 -21.81 2.16
CA PRO A 128 14.56 -21.89 3.61
C PRO A 128 13.14 -21.59 4.08
N ILE A 129 12.55 -22.50 4.86
CA ILE A 129 11.23 -22.33 5.50
C ILE A 129 11.41 -22.23 7.02
N VAL A 130 10.46 -21.61 7.72
CA VAL A 130 10.52 -21.53 9.19
C VAL A 130 10.62 -22.95 9.75
N PRO A 131 11.66 -23.27 10.56
CA PRO A 131 11.80 -24.59 11.15
C PRO A 131 10.56 -24.93 11.95
N GLY A 132 9.97 -26.10 11.67
CA GLY A 132 8.68 -26.46 12.24
C GLY A 132 8.07 -27.66 11.55
N ILE A 133 7.35 -28.44 12.31
CA ILE A 133 6.49 -29.50 11.76
C ILE A 133 5.13 -28.89 11.47
N THR A 134 4.58 -29.17 10.29
CA THR A 134 3.21 -28.79 9.93
C THR A 134 2.20 -29.91 10.17
N GLU A 135 2.70 -31.12 10.46
CA GLU A 135 1.85 -32.20 10.91
C GLU A 135 1.31 -31.88 12.31
N ALA A 136 0.04 -32.23 12.52
CA ALA A 136 -0.58 -32.08 13.82
C ALA A 136 0.15 -32.97 14.83
N LEU A 137 0.59 -32.34 15.91
CA LEU A 137 1.16 -33.02 17.07
C LEU A 137 0.10 -33.95 17.68
N VAL A 138 0.50 -35.19 17.95
CA VAL A 138 -0.32 -36.23 18.57
C VAL A 138 -0.65 -35.88 20.01
N ASP A 139 0.34 -35.42 20.77
CA ASP A 139 0.17 -35.06 22.17
C ASP A 139 1.23 -34.03 22.66
N ALA A 140 1.09 -33.65 23.93
CA ALA A 140 1.99 -32.68 24.54
C ALA A 140 3.43 -33.19 24.76
N ARG A 141 3.67 -34.51 24.75
CA ARG A 141 5.03 -35.08 24.86
C ARG A 141 5.77 -34.93 23.55
N GLU A 142 5.08 -35.18 22.44
CA GLU A 142 5.62 -34.90 21.11
C GLU A 142 5.93 -33.41 20.95
N ALA A 143 5.03 -32.54 21.43
CA ALA A 143 5.25 -31.10 21.43
C ALA A 143 6.52 -30.69 22.21
N GLU A 144 6.76 -31.32 23.36
CA GLU A 144 7.96 -31.12 24.19
C GLU A 144 9.24 -31.59 23.49
N GLN A 145 9.21 -32.77 22.85
CA GLN A 145 10.35 -33.29 22.11
C GLN A 145 10.72 -32.38 20.94
N VAL A 146 9.74 -32.05 20.08
CA VAL A 146 9.98 -31.26 18.87
C VAL A 146 10.42 -29.84 19.23
N ALA A 147 9.82 -29.23 20.26
CA ALA A 147 10.24 -27.92 20.74
C ALA A 147 11.66 -27.94 21.34
N GLY A 148 12.04 -29.03 22.01
CA GLY A 148 13.39 -29.23 22.53
C GLY A 148 14.44 -29.35 21.44
N GLU A 149 14.14 -30.10 20.37
CA GLU A 149 15.03 -30.25 19.19
C GLU A 149 15.20 -28.93 18.42
N MET A 150 14.12 -28.15 18.30
CA MET A 150 14.11 -26.85 17.62
C MET A 150 14.72 -25.71 18.44
N GLY A 151 14.75 -25.89 19.76
CA GLY A 151 15.14 -24.89 20.74
C GLY A 151 14.08 -23.81 20.95
N TYR A 152 13.96 -23.34 22.18
CA TYR A 152 13.04 -22.26 22.56
C TYR A 152 13.57 -20.87 22.17
N PRO A 153 12.70 -19.83 22.07
CA PRO A 153 11.24 -19.90 22.11
C PRO A 153 10.63 -20.58 20.86
N VAL A 154 9.46 -21.18 21.02
CA VAL A 154 8.67 -21.80 19.93
C VAL A 154 7.25 -21.23 19.91
N LEU A 155 6.57 -21.36 18.77
CA LEU A 155 5.20 -20.92 18.55
C LEU A 155 4.31 -22.14 18.29
N LEU A 156 3.33 -22.37 19.16
CA LEU A 156 2.25 -23.32 18.91
C LEU A 156 1.16 -22.66 18.08
N LYS A 157 0.70 -23.30 17.01
CA LYS A 157 -0.32 -22.75 16.10
C LYS A 157 -1.40 -23.78 15.81
N ALA A 158 -2.65 -23.34 15.78
CA ALA A 158 -3.76 -24.17 15.29
C ALA A 158 -3.66 -24.38 13.78
N SER A 159 -3.84 -25.62 13.32
CA SER A 159 -3.73 -26.01 11.90
C SER A 159 -4.85 -25.40 11.05
N ALA A 160 -6.06 -25.30 11.62
CA ALA A 160 -7.20 -24.63 11.00
C ALA A 160 -7.24 -23.10 11.24
N GLY A 161 -6.24 -22.55 11.94
CA GLY A 161 -6.19 -21.15 12.37
C GLY A 161 -5.64 -20.19 11.32
N GLY A 162 -6.24 -19.01 11.21
CA GLY A 162 -5.76 -17.89 10.38
C GLY A 162 -5.91 -16.54 11.09
N GLY A 163 -5.09 -15.55 10.72
CA GLY A 163 -5.21 -14.18 11.24
C GLY A 163 -4.81 -14.00 12.71
N GLY A 164 -3.85 -14.80 13.19
CA GLY A 164 -3.23 -14.64 14.51
C GLY A 164 -4.01 -15.21 15.71
N LYS A 165 -5.15 -15.87 15.48
CA LYS A 165 -5.93 -16.57 16.52
C LYS A 165 -5.40 -18.00 16.72
N GLY A 166 -5.36 -18.48 17.95
CA GLY A 166 -4.85 -19.83 18.27
C GLY A 166 -3.33 -19.97 18.18
N MET A 167 -2.58 -18.89 18.46
CA MET A 167 -1.12 -18.91 18.52
C MET A 167 -0.63 -18.69 19.94
N ARG A 168 0.35 -19.47 20.41
CA ARG A 168 0.94 -19.32 21.75
C ARG A 168 2.46 -19.43 21.69
N VAL A 169 3.13 -18.39 22.17
CA VAL A 169 4.58 -18.42 22.36
C VAL A 169 4.90 -19.21 23.62
N VAL A 170 5.88 -20.10 23.52
CA VAL A 170 6.41 -20.88 24.63
C VAL A 170 7.90 -20.56 24.75
N GLU A 171 8.29 -19.92 25.84
CA GLU A 171 9.68 -19.46 26.03
C GLU A 171 10.62 -20.53 26.58
N GLY A 172 10.09 -21.63 27.11
CA GLY A 172 10.89 -22.68 27.72
C GLY A 172 10.12 -23.97 27.99
N PRO A 173 10.82 -25.04 28.38
CA PRO A 173 10.27 -26.38 28.52
C PRO A 173 9.13 -26.46 29.55
N ASP A 174 9.23 -25.70 30.65
CA ASP A 174 8.23 -25.75 31.73
C ASP A 174 6.82 -25.33 31.29
N GLY A 175 6.70 -24.58 30.19
CA GLY A 175 5.44 -24.04 29.69
C GLY A 175 4.75 -24.88 28.60
N ILE A 176 5.47 -25.78 27.92
CA ILE A 176 5.01 -26.39 26.66
C ILE A 176 3.74 -27.22 26.83
N ARG A 177 3.68 -28.08 27.86
CA ARG A 177 2.54 -28.98 28.08
C ARG A 177 1.25 -28.20 28.31
N ARG A 178 1.30 -27.19 29.18
CA ARG A 178 0.14 -26.36 29.50
C ARG A 178 -0.28 -25.51 28.30
N ALA A 179 0.68 -24.98 27.55
CA ALA A 179 0.41 -24.20 26.35
C ALA A 179 -0.22 -25.04 25.24
N PHE A 180 0.25 -26.27 25.03
CA PHE A 180 -0.30 -27.21 24.06
C PHE A 180 -1.76 -27.55 24.36
N GLU A 181 -2.06 -28.01 25.58
CA GLU A 181 -3.44 -28.34 25.99
C GLU A 181 -4.38 -27.12 25.88
N ALA A 182 -3.86 -25.91 26.14
CA ALA A 182 -4.63 -24.69 25.98
C ALA A 182 -4.87 -24.34 24.50
N ALA A 183 -3.85 -24.50 23.64
CA ALA A 183 -3.96 -24.29 22.21
C ALA A 183 -4.96 -25.25 21.56
N VAL A 184 -4.94 -26.53 21.93
CA VAL A 184 -5.90 -27.55 21.43
C VAL A 184 -7.33 -27.15 21.80
N ARG A 185 -7.61 -26.84 23.08
CA ARG A 185 -8.95 -26.43 23.51
C ARG A 185 -9.44 -25.16 22.80
N GLU A 186 -8.55 -24.21 22.57
CA GLU A 186 -8.85 -22.97 21.86
C GLU A 186 -9.14 -23.24 20.38
N ALA A 187 -8.36 -24.12 19.74
CA ALA A 187 -8.54 -24.53 18.36
C ALA A 187 -9.87 -25.28 18.16
N GLU A 188 -10.19 -26.23 19.04
CA GLU A 188 -11.48 -26.94 19.05
C GLU A 188 -12.65 -25.97 19.21
N ALA A 189 -12.55 -25.03 20.17
CA ALA A 189 -13.62 -24.08 20.43
C ALA A 189 -13.82 -23.07 19.30
N ALA A 190 -12.74 -22.65 18.64
CA ALA A 190 -12.78 -21.63 17.59
C ALA A 190 -13.05 -22.21 16.18
N PHE A 191 -12.54 -23.41 15.90
CA PHE A 191 -12.49 -23.98 14.55
C PHE A 191 -13.10 -25.38 14.43
N GLY A 192 -13.50 -26.00 15.55
CA GLY A 192 -14.01 -27.38 15.56
C GLY A 192 -12.94 -28.44 15.30
N ASP A 193 -11.68 -28.04 15.24
CA ASP A 193 -10.51 -28.89 14.99
C ASP A 193 -9.40 -28.54 15.98
N GLY A 194 -8.98 -29.52 16.78
CA GLY A 194 -7.95 -29.39 17.81
C GLY A 194 -6.52 -29.56 17.31
N ALA A 195 -6.30 -29.76 16.01
CA ALA A 195 -4.98 -29.98 15.46
C ALA A 195 -4.06 -28.77 15.70
N VAL A 196 -2.96 -28.98 16.42
CA VAL A 196 -1.93 -27.97 16.72
C VAL A 196 -0.58 -28.44 16.23
N TYR A 197 0.23 -27.53 15.71
CA TYR A 197 1.59 -27.77 15.24
C TYR A 197 2.56 -26.75 15.84
N VAL A 198 3.88 -26.98 15.71
CA VAL A 198 4.93 -26.14 16.32
C VAL A 198 5.91 -25.61 15.27
N GLU A 199 6.20 -24.31 15.35
CA GLU A 199 7.19 -23.61 14.55
C GLU A 199 8.17 -22.83 15.42
N LYS A 200 9.32 -22.48 14.86
CA LYS A 200 10.27 -21.59 15.52
C LYS A 200 9.61 -20.23 15.70
N TYR A 201 9.66 -19.71 16.92
CA TYR A 201 9.21 -18.35 17.17
C TYR A 201 10.33 -17.38 16.80
N LEU A 202 10.01 -16.43 15.92
CA LEU A 202 10.85 -15.29 15.61
C LEU A 202 10.33 -14.11 16.43
N ASP A 203 11.18 -13.55 17.28
CA ASP A 203 10.77 -12.54 18.25
C ASP A 203 10.64 -11.16 17.63
N ARG A 204 11.69 -10.72 16.95
CA ARG A 204 11.79 -9.42 16.28
C ARG A 204 12.16 -9.59 14.80
N PRO A 205 11.42 -10.41 14.02
CA PRO A 205 11.78 -10.59 12.63
C PRO A 205 11.52 -9.31 11.84
N ARG A 206 12.28 -9.16 10.77
CA ARG A 206 12.03 -8.19 9.71
C ARG A 206 11.23 -8.85 8.60
N HIS A 207 10.33 -8.08 8.00
CA HIS A 207 9.65 -8.50 6.79
C HIS A 207 10.47 -8.02 5.59
N ILE A 208 11.17 -8.95 4.94
CA ILE A 208 11.98 -8.68 3.76
C ILE A 208 11.38 -9.44 2.59
N GLU A 209 11.23 -8.79 1.44
CA GLU A 209 10.63 -9.43 0.27
C GLU A 209 11.45 -9.20 -0.99
N ILE A 210 11.44 -10.16 -1.91
CA ILE A 210 12.22 -10.14 -3.14
C ILE A 210 11.31 -9.97 -4.34
N GLN A 211 11.52 -8.92 -5.12
CA GLN A 211 10.82 -8.72 -6.39
C GLN A 211 11.32 -9.71 -7.43
N LEU A 212 10.40 -10.35 -8.13
CA LEU A 212 10.68 -11.23 -9.26
C LEU A 212 10.03 -10.72 -10.54
N LEU A 213 10.63 -11.08 -11.66
CA LEU A 213 10.04 -10.96 -12.97
C LEU A 213 10.39 -12.21 -13.78
N GLY A 214 9.38 -12.94 -14.25
CA GLY A 214 9.54 -14.12 -15.11
C GLY A 214 8.86 -13.95 -16.46
N ASP A 215 9.38 -14.57 -17.52
CA ASP A 215 8.76 -14.61 -18.84
C ASP A 215 8.25 -16.00 -19.24
N SER A 216 7.51 -16.07 -20.34
CA SER A 216 7.01 -17.32 -20.92
C SER A 216 8.08 -18.17 -21.62
N HIS A 217 9.35 -17.74 -21.60
CA HIS A 217 10.49 -18.45 -22.19
C HIS A 217 11.36 -19.15 -21.13
N GLY A 218 10.93 -19.10 -19.87
CA GLY A 218 11.61 -19.74 -18.74
C GLY A 218 12.69 -18.88 -18.09
N ASN A 219 12.83 -17.61 -18.47
CA ASN A 219 13.74 -16.70 -17.80
C ASN A 219 13.07 -16.13 -16.55
N VAL A 220 13.79 -16.09 -15.44
CA VAL A 220 13.37 -15.47 -14.19
C VAL A 220 14.53 -14.70 -13.58
N VAL A 221 14.29 -13.45 -13.20
CA VAL A 221 15.26 -12.58 -12.54
C VAL A 221 14.66 -12.00 -11.26
N HIS A 222 15.52 -11.69 -10.27
CA HIS A 222 15.14 -10.88 -9.13
C HIS A 222 15.59 -9.42 -9.30
N LEU A 223 14.73 -8.49 -8.87
CA LEU A 223 14.98 -7.04 -8.93
C LEU A 223 15.33 -6.47 -7.56
N GLY A 224 16.02 -7.27 -6.75
CA GLY A 224 16.44 -6.92 -5.38
C GLY A 224 15.32 -7.05 -4.35
N GLU A 225 15.62 -6.60 -3.14
CA GLU A 225 14.73 -6.70 -1.98
C GLU A 225 14.05 -5.39 -1.60
N ARG A 226 12.98 -5.52 -0.83
CA ARG A 226 12.34 -4.45 -0.08
C ARG A 226 12.24 -4.80 1.40
N GLU A 227 12.40 -3.78 2.23
CA GLU A 227 12.15 -3.81 3.67
C GLU A 227 10.75 -3.29 3.95
N CYS A 228 9.90 -4.14 4.54
CA CYS A 228 8.47 -3.90 4.74
C CYS A 228 8.05 -4.10 6.20
N SER A 229 9.01 -3.99 7.13
CA SER A 229 8.78 -4.26 8.56
C SER A 229 7.81 -3.29 9.25
N ILE A 230 7.66 -2.06 8.76
CA ILE A 230 6.75 -1.08 9.38
C ILE A 230 5.32 -1.38 8.94
N GLN A 231 4.60 -2.09 9.80
CA GLN A 231 3.25 -2.55 9.54
C GLN A 231 2.32 -2.36 10.75
N ARG A 232 1.02 -2.24 10.48
CA ARG A 232 -0.05 -2.26 11.48
C ARG A 232 -1.02 -3.39 11.16
N ARG A 233 -1.21 -4.34 12.09
CA ARG A 233 -2.12 -5.51 11.88
C ARG A 233 -1.86 -6.21 10.54
N HIS A 234 -0.59 -6.44 10.21
CA HIS A 234 -0.12 -7.02 8.95
C HIS A 234 -0.34 -6.17 7.68
N GLN A 235 -0.77 -4.92 7.81
CA GLN A 235 -0.82 -3.96 6.71
C GLN A 235 0.46 -3.13 6.72
N LYS A 236 1.28 -3.26 5.67
CA LYS A 236 2.49 -2.46 5.47
C LYS A 236 2.12 -0.98 5.31
N LEU A 237 2.94 -0.09 5.87
CA LEU A 237 2.70 1.35 5.91
C LEU A 237 3.87 2.16 5.30
N VAL A 238 5.09 1.69 5.52
CA VAL A 238 6.33 2.26 4.98
C VAL A 238 7.19 1.14 4.45
N GLU A 239 7.69 1.32 3.23
CA GLU A 239 8.52 0.34 2.53
C GLU A 239 9.76 1.03 1.97
N GLU A 240 10.89 0.33 1.96
CA GLU A 240 12.12 0.88 1.40
C GLU A 240 12.94 -0.15 0.62
N ALA A 241 13.70 0.33 -0.36
CA ALA A 241 14.58 -0.48 -1.19
C ALA A 241 15.92 0.23 -1.41
N PRO A 242 17.07 -0.45 -1.26
CA PRO A 242 17.24 -1.79 -0.67
C PRO A 242 16.94 -1.80 0.84
N SER A 243 16.93 -2.98 1.47
CA SER A 243 16.84 -3.08 2.93
C SER A 243 18.11 -2.55 3.60
N PRO A 244 18.01 -1.77 4.70
CA PRO A 244 19.17 -1.24 5.40
C PRO A 244 19.98 -2.30 6.17
N ILE A 245 19.41 -3.49 6.41
CA ILE A 245 20.04 -4.52 7.25
C ILE A 245 20.85 -5.55 6.47
N LEU A 246 20.55 -5.74 5.18
CA LEU A 246 21.15 -6.83 4.41
C LEU A 246 22.49 -6.43 3.83
N ASP A 247 23.50 -7.25 4.13
CA ASP A 247 24.77 -7.22 3.40
C ASP A 247 24.64 -7.81 1.98
N ALA A 248 25.69 -7.70 1.18
CA ALA A 248 25.69 -8.19 -0.20
C ALA A 248 25.50 -9.71 -0.30
N GLY A 249 26.07 -10.48 0.64
CA GLY A 249 26.00 -11.94 0.63
C GLY A 249 24.60 -12.45 0.94
N THR A 250 23.97 -11.92 1.99
CA THR A 250 22.60 -12.27 2.39
C THR A 250 21.61 -11.87 1.30
N ARG A 251 21.77 -10.68 0.71
CA ARG A 251 20.95 -10.22 -0.42
C ARG A 251 21.02 -11.15 -1.62
N ALA A 252 22.23 -11.59 -2.00
CA ALA A 252 22.41 -12.55 -3.08
C ALA A 252 21.74 -13.90 -2.74
N ALA A 253 21.96 -14.43 -1.54
CA ALA A 253 21.37 -15.70 -1.11
C ALA A 253 19.82 -15.67 -1.08
N MET A 254 19.22 -14.56 -0.62
CA MET A 254 17.77 -14.36 -0.65
C MET A 254 17.24 -14.21 -2.08
N GLY A 255 17.95 -13.47 -2.94
CA GLY A 255 17.63 -13.33 -4.36
C GLY A 255 17.61 -14.69 -5.08
N GLU A 256 18.66 -15.49 -4.91
CA GLU A 256 18.75 -16.84 -5.46
C GLU A 256 17.65 -17.77 -4.94
N ALA A 257 17.33 -17.69 -3.64
CA ALA A 257 16.23 -18.46 -3.06
C ALA A 257 14.87 -18.08 -3.67
N ALA A 258 14.62 -16.79 -3.89
CA ALA A 258 13.40 -16.33 -4.55
C ALA A 258 13.32 -16.75 -6.03
N VAL A 259 14.45 -16.75 -6.76
CA VAL A 259 14.49 -17.26 -8.14
C VAL A 259 14.18 -18.76 -8.17
N ARG A 260 14.75 -19.56 -7.27
CA ARG A 260 14.42 -20.99 -7.14
C ARG A 260 12.94 -21.22 -6.83
N ALA A 261 12.37 -20.42 -5.92
CA ALA A 261 10.95 -20.45 -5.60
C ALA A 261 10.07 -20.26 -6.84
N ALA A 262 10.39 -19.24 -7.64
CA ALA A 262 9.68 -18.92 -8.88
C ALA A 262 9.82 -20.01 -9.96
N GLN A 263 11.03 -20.54 -10.14
CA GLN A 263 11.30 -21.64 -11.08
C GLN A 263 10.54 -22.91 -10.71
N ALA A 264 10.36 -23.20 -9.41
CA ALA A 264 9.63 -24.38 -8.95
C ALA A 264 8.12 -24.35 -9.27
N VAL A 265 7.59 -23.21 -9.72
CA VAL A 265 6.19 -23.02 -10.07
C VAL A 265 5.97 -22.42 -11.45
N ASP A 266 7.00 -22.48 -12.31
CA ASP A 266 7.00 -21.95 -13.67
C ASP A 266 6.45 -20.51 -13.73
N TYR A 267 6.97 -19.65 -12.85
CA TYR A 267 6.40 -18.34 -12.61
C TYR A 267 6.53 -17.39 -13.82
N GLU A 268 5.42 -16.75 -14.20
CA GLU A 268 5.33 -15.76 -15.29
C GLU A 268 4.78 -14.43 -14.76
N GLY A 269 5.32 -13.32 -15.26
CA GLY A 269 4.94 -11.96 -14.87
C GLY A 269 5.70 -11.45 -13.66
N ALA A 270 5.16 -10.41 -13.01
CA ALA A 270 5.73 -9.84 -11.79
C ALA A 270 5.11 -10.49 -10.55
N GLY A 271 5.97 -10.88 -9.61
CA GLY A 271 5.58 -11.49 -8.34
C GLY A 271 6.59 -11.18 -7.26
N THR A 272 6.26 -11.53 -6.03
CA THR A 272 7.13 -11.29 -4.88
C THR A 272 7.18 -12.50 -3.98
N VAL A 273 8.38 -12.88 -3.54
CA VAL A 273 8.56 -13.86 -2.47
C VAL A 273 8.88 -13.11 -1.18
N GLU A 274 8.04 -13.31 -0.16
CA GLU A 274 8.18 -12.68 1.15
C GLU A 274 8.93 -13.60 2.12
N PHE A 275 9.78 -13.02 2.94
CA PHE A 275 10.59 -13.70 3.95
C PHE A 275 10.49 -12.99 5.30
N LEU A 276 10.59 -13.79 6.38
CA LEU A 276 10.95 -13.28 7.69
C LEU A 276 12.47 -13.42 7.87
N TRP A 277 13.14 -12.33 8.21
CA TRP A 277 14.58 -12.30 8.47
C TRP A 277 14.86 -12.02 9.96
N GLN A 278 15.75 -12.80 10.58
CA GLN A 278 16.25 -12.55 11.94
C GLN A 278 17.64 -13.15 12.12
N ASP A 279 18.55 -12.42 12.76
CA ASP A 279 19.89 -12.89 13.16
C ASP A 279 20.71 -13.52 12.03
N GLY A 280 20.59 -12.99 10.81
CA GLY A 280 21.30 -13.49 9.62
C GLY A 280 20.63 -14.69 8.93
N ALA A 281 19.53 -15.20 9.46
CA ALA A 281 18.71 -16.23 8.83
C ALA A 281 17.44 -15.63 8.21
N PHE A 282 16.96 -16.25 7.13
CA PHE A 282 15.71 -15.87 6.48
C PHE A 282 14.85 -17.10 6.21
N TYR A 283 13.53 -16.91 6.22
CA TYR A 283 12.55 -17.97 6.11
C TYR A 283 11.37 -17.53 5.24
N PHE A 284 11.03 -18.34 4.25
CA PHE A 284 9.88 -18.12 3.37
C PHE A 284 8.61 -17.94 4.19
N LEU A 285 7.87 -16.89 3.86
CA LEU A 285 6.58 -16.57 4.46
C LEU A 285 5.45 -16.89 3.49
N GLU A 286 5.46 -16.25 2.32
CA GLU A 286 4.48 -16.45 1.27
C GLU A 286 5.01 -15.95 -0.09
N MET A 287 4.26 -16.20 -1.16
CA MET A 287 4.51 -15.62 -2.46
C MET A 287 3.26 -14.88 -2.93
N ASN A 288 3.40 -13.59 -3.18
CA ASN A 288 2.35 -12.76 -3.76
C ASN A 288 2.40 -12.93 -5.28
N THR A 289 1.34 -13.50 -5.86
CA THR A 289 1.30 -13.91 -7.28
C THR A 289 0.85 -12.78 -8.20
N ARG A 290 1.31 -11.57 -7.92
CA ARG A 290 0.89 -10.31 -8.56
C ARG A 290 1.89 -9.20 -8.27
N ILE A 291 1.69 -8.05 -8.90
CA ILE A 291 2.34 -6.82 -8.48
C ILE A 291 1.88 -6.40 -7.07
N GLN A 292 2.74 -5.65 -6.37
CA GLN A 292 2.48 -5.12 -5.03
C GLN A 292 2.39 -3.59 -5.06
N VAL A 293 1.88 -3.02 -3.96
CA VAL A 293 1.69 -1.57 -3.80
C VAL A 293 3.04 -0.86 -3.89
N GLU A 294 4.02 -1.43 -3.18
CA GLU A 294 5.41 -1.01 -2.97
C GLU A 294 6.37 -1.30 -4.13
N HIS A 295 5.88 -1.76 -5.29
CA HIS A 295 6.72 -1.93 -6.49
C HIS A 295 7.51 -0.66 -6.90
N PRO A 296 7.03 0.60 -6.70
CA PRO A 296 7.77 1.78 -7.13
C PRO A 296 9.15 1.95 -6.51
N VAL A 297 9.38 1.51 -5.26
CA VAL A 297 10.72 1.63 -4.66
C VAL A 297 11.73 0.77 -5.40
N THR A 298 11.33 -0.41 -5.89
CA THR A 298 12.16 -1.26 -6.75
C THR A 298 12.38 -0.63 -8.12
N GLU A 299 11.35 -0.05 -8.75
CA GLU A 299 11.49 0.64 -10.03
C GLU A 299 12.51 1.79 -9.94
N LEU A 300 12.49 2.57 -8.85
CA LEU A 300 13.36 3.72 -8.68
C LEU A 300 14.83 3.35 -8.47
N ILE A 301 15.13 2.22 -7.83
CA ILE A 301 16.52 1.78 -7.63
C ILE A 301 17.08 0.97 -8.81
N THR A 302 16.22 0.35 -9.63
CA THR A 302 16.65 -0.48 -10.78
C THR A 302 16.55 0.26 -12.12
N GLY A 303 15.63 1.22 -12.23
CA GLY A 303 15.25 1.84 -13.51
C GLY A 303 14.36 0.95 -14.39
N ILE A 304 13.85 -0.17 -13.86
CA ILE A 304 13.00 -1.12 -14.59
C ILE A 304 11.52 -0.81 -14.27
N ASP A 305 10.73 -0.50 -15.29
CA ASP A 305 9.28 -0.29 -15.16
C ASP A 305 8.54 -1.64 -15.09
N LEU A 306 8.11 -2.04 -13.90
CA LEU A 306 7.54 -3.36 -13.64
C LEU A 306 6.20 -3.58 -14.36
N VAL A 307 5.34 -2.55 -14.43
CA VAL A 307 4.02 -2.68 -15.06
C VAL A 307 4.14 -2.76 -16.58
N GLN A 308 5.05 -1.99 -17.19
CA GLN A 308 5.35 -2.14 -18.61
C GLN A 308 5.89 -3.55 -18.90
N TRP A 309 6.76 -4.10 -18.04
CA TRP A 309 7.26 -5.45 -18.22
C TRP A 309 6.20 -6.54 -18.03
N GLN A 310 5.26 -6.38 -17.09
CA GLN A 310 4.11 -7.27 -17.01
C GLN A 310 3.35 -7.32 -18.33
N LEU A 311 3.11 -6.17 -18.96
CA LEU A 311 2.42 -6.06 -20.25
C LEU A 311 3.23 -6.67 -21.40
N ARG A 312 4.54 -6.44 -21.44
CA ARG A 312 5.46 -7.01 -22.46
C ARG A 312 5.56 -8.53 -22.37
N VAL A 313 5.76 -9.05 -21.16
CA VAL A 313 5.78 -10.50 -20.90
C VAL A 313 4.45 -11.14 -21.30
N ALA A 314 3.32 -10.53 -20.91
CA ALA A 314 2.00 -11.02 -21.30
C ALA A 314 1.76 -10.94 -22.83
N ALA A 315 2.50 -10.11 -23.55
CA ALA A 315 2.53 -10.07 -25.01
C ALA A 315 3.49 -11.09 -25.64
N GLY A 316 4.22 -11.88 -24.83
CA GLY A 316 5.16 -12.92 -25.25
C GLY A 316 6.60 -12.44 -25.43
N GLU A 317 6.94 -11.22 -25.02
CA GLU A 317 8.33 -10.73 -25.06
C GLU A 317 9.20 -11.48 -24.03
N ALA A 318 10.43 -11.80 -24.41
CA ALA A 318 11.44 -12.32 -23.51
C ALA A 318 12.11 -11.20 -22.71
N LEU A 319 12.57 -11.51 -21.49
CA LEU A 319 13.35 -10.58 -20.69
C LEU A 319 14.69 -10.28 -21.40
N PRO A 320 15.09 -9.00 -21.52
CA PRO A 320 16.28 -8.62 -22.27
C PRO A 320 17.55 -8.61 -21.43
N TRP A 321 17.46 -8.99 -20.15
CA TRP A 321 18.54 -8.94 -19.17
C TRP A 321 18.77 -10.28 -18.50
N SER A 322 20.04 -10.56 -18.24
CA SER A 322 20.49 -11.56 -17.28
C SER A 322 20.47 -10.99 -15.85
N GLN A 323 20.66 -11.85 -14.84
CA GLN A 323 20.67 -11.44 -13.44
C GLN A 323 21.83 -10.49 -13.12
N GLU A 324 22.97 -10.69 -13.78
CA GLU A 324 24.22 -9.94 -13.57
C GLU A 324 24.16 -8.51 -14.14
N GLU A 325 23.23 -8.24 -15.07
CA GLU A 325 23.04 -6.92 -15.68
C GLU A 325 22.15 -6.00 -14.84
N ILE A 326 21.46 -6.53 -13.83
CA ILE A 326 20.59 -5.75 -12.95
C ILE A 326 21.45 -5.03 -11.91
N THR A 327 21.35 -3.70 -11.91
CA THR A 327 22.08 -2.84 -10.96
C THR A 327 21.13 -2.10 -10.05
N PHE A 328 21.51 -1.97 -8.77
CA PHE A 328 20.77 -1.20 -7.77
C PHE A 328 21.47 0.13 -7.51
N ARG A 329 20.73 1.24 -7.59
CA ARG A 329 21.28 2.60 -7.45
C ARG A 329 20.49 3.41 -6.45
N GLY A 330 21.19 3.91 -5.42
CA GLY A 330 20.61 4.76 -4.41
C GLY A 330 19.67 4.00 -3.47
N HIS A 331 18.70 4.72 -2.93
CA HIS A 331 17.75 4.25 -1.93
C HIS A 331 16.40 4.91 -2.17
N ALA A 332 15.32 4.14 -2.10
CA ALA A 332 13.96 4.62 -2.23
C ALA A 332 13.12 4.26 -1.01
N ILE A 333 12.19 5.16 -0.65
CA ILE A 333 11.24 4.98 0.45
C ILE A 333 9.85 5.33 -0.08
N GLU A 334 8.86 4.50 0.21
CA GLU A 334 7.44 4.72 -0.06
C GLU A 334 6.69 4.86 1.27
N CYS A 335 5.77 5.82 1.32
CA CYS A 335 4.77 5.97 2.37
C CYS A 335 3.38 5.82 1.74
N ARG A 336 2.58 4.89 2.27
CA ARG A 336 1.17 4.74 1.87
C ARG A 336 0.33 5.84 2.49
N ILE A 337 -0.22 6.75 1.67
CA ILE A 337 -1.09 7.82 2.15
C ILE A 337 -2.52 7.29 2.20
N THR A 338 -3.04 7.02 3.39
CA THR A 338 -4.41 6.53 3.62
C THR A 338 -5.30 7.62 4.23
N SER A 339 -6.60 7.52 3.98
CA SER A 339 -7.63 8.32 4.65
C SER A 339 -7.97 7.72 6.02
N GLU A 340 -6.99 7.65 6.91
CA GLU A 340 -7.17 7.19 8.28
C GLU A 340 -6.56 8.20 9.25
N ASN A 341 -7.25 8.49 10.35
CA ASN A 341 -6.74 9.37 11.40
C ASN A 341 -5.83 8.57 12.36
N PRO A 342 -4.49 8.74 12.31
CA PRO A 342 -3.59 7.95 13.15
C PRO A 342 -3.82 8.21 14.64
N ASP A 343 -4.20 9.42 15.03
CA ASP A 343 -4.33 9.83 16.44
C ASP A 343 -5.60 9.26 17.10
N GLU A 344 -6.56 8.82 16.28
CA GLU A 344 -7.76 8.09 16.72
C GLU A 344 -7.63 6.58 16.42
N GLY A 345 -6.40 6.05 16.39
CA GLY A 345 -6.16 4.63 16.18
C GLY A 345 -6.40 4.18 14.73
N PHE A 346 -6.18 5.08 13.77
CA PHE A 346 -6.40 4.90 12.33
C PHE A 346 -7.86 4.58 12.00
N LEU A 347 -8.78 5.39 12.52
CA LEU A 347 -10.18 5.32 12.09
C LEU A 347 -10.30 5.87 10.65
N PRO A 348 -11.02 5.18 9.75
CA PRO A 348 -11.25 5.67 8.39
C PRO A 348 -11.95 7.03 8.38
N SER A 349 -11.44 7.94 7.56
CA SER A 349 -12.01 9.27 7.31
C SER A 349 -12.65 9.29 5.93
N THR A 350 -13.82 9.92 5.84
CA THR A 350 -14.57 10.05 4.58
C THR A 350 -15.04 11.47 4.39
N GLY A 351 -15.29 11.82 3.14
CA GLY A 351 -15.72 13.17 2.80
C GLY A 351 -15.21 13.61 1.43
N ARG A 352 -15.41 14.89 1.15
CA ARG A 352 -14.98 15.50 -0.09
C ARG A 352 -13.59 16.11 0.10
N ILE A 353 -12.68 15.79 -0.80
CA ILE A 353 -11.37 16.42 -0.89
C ILE A 353 -11.59 17.86 -1.35
N ARG A 354 -11.38 18.83 -0.46
CA ARG A 354 -11.55 20.25 -0.74
C ARG A 354 -10.31 20.81 -1.44
N HIS A 355 -9.15 20.36 -1.01
CA HIS A 355 -7.87 20.76 -1.56
C HIS A 355 -6.87 19.60 -1.50
N LEU A 356 -6.03 19.50 -2.52
CA LEU A 356 -4.96 18.53 -2.63
C LEU A 356 -3.77 19.22 -3.28
N GLU A 357 -2.66 19.30 -2.56
CA GLU A 357 -1.36 19.73 -3.05
C GLU A 357 -0.37 18.57 -2.90
N ILE A 358 0.11 18.09 -4.05
CA ILE A 358 1.04 16.95 -4.11
C ILE A 358 2.46 17.51 -4.19
N PRO A 359 3.40 17.06 -3.34
CA PRO A 359 4.77 17.54 -3.34
C PRO A 359 5.51 17.11 -4.60
N GLY A 360 6.48 17.93 -5.01
CA GLY A 360 7.29 17.69 -6.20
C GLY A 360 8.79 17.82 -5.97
N GLY A 361 9.53 18.09 -7.05
CA GLY A 361 10.97 18.29 -7.02
C GLY A 361 11.80 17.02 -7.23
N PRO A 362 13.16 17.13 -7.27
CA PRO A 362 14.03 16.03 -7.64
C PRO A 362 13.88 14.81 -6.73
N GLY A 363 13.63 13.65 -7.34
CA GLY A 363 13.52 12.37 -6.65
C GLY A 363 12.24 12.20 -5.84
N VAL A 364 11.16 12.93 -6.14
CA VAL A 364 9.83 12.73 -5.55
C VAL A 364 8.87 12.22 -6.62
N ARG A 365 8.13 11.16 -6.30
CA ARG A 365 7.12 10.51 -7.15
C ARG A 365 5.81 10.39 -6.39
N TRP A 366 4.70 10.60 -7.08
CA TRP A 366 3.35 10.42 -6.56
C TRP A 366 2.52 9.51 -7.48
N ASP A 367 2.03 8.43 -6.88
CA ASP A 367 1.13 7.47 -7.50
C ASP A 367 -0.20 7.52 -6.74
N GLY A 368 -1.13 8.37 -7.19
CA GLY A 368 -2.40 8.61 -6.51
C GLY A 368 -3.64 8.28 -7.33
N GLY A 369 -4.69 7.88 -6.62
CA GLY A 369 -6.02 7.57 -7.17
C GLY A 369 -7.07 8.63 -6.83
N ILE A 370 -6.67 9.83 -6.40
CA ILE A 370 -7.55 10.91 -5.93
C ILE A 370 -7.28 12.24 -6.64
N ALA A 371 -8.25 13.16 -6.54
CA ALA A 371 -8.16 14.53 -7.05
C ALA A 371 -8.99 15.50 -6.20
N SER A 372 -8.66 16.79 -6.24
CA SER A 372 -9.47 17.85 -5.65
C SER A 372 -10.91 17.82 -6.16
N GLY A 373 -11.87 17.95 -5.26
CA GLY A 373 -13.29 17.82 -5.53
C GLY A 373 -13.81 16.37 -5.54
N GLY A 374 -12.93 15.36 -5.49
CA GLY A 374 -13.31 13.95 -5.38
C GLY A 374 -13.88 13.57 -4.01
N GLU A 375 -14.56 12.44 -3.94
CA GLU A 375 -15.13 11.90 -2.70
C GLU A 375 -14.38 10.63 -2.25
N VAL A 376 -14.09 10.57 -0.96
CA VAL A 376 -13.57 9.39 -0.27
C VAL A 376 -14.71 8.76 0.51
N GLY A 377 -15.02 7.50 0.20
CA GLY A 377 -16.11 6.73 0.82
C GLY A 377 -15.61 5.53 1.62
N LEU A 378 -16.53 4.85 2.32
CA LEU A 378 -16.23 3.67 3.16
C LEU A 378 -16.25 2.33 2.39
N HIS A 379 -16.52 2.34 1.08
CA HIS A 379 -16.75 1.11 0.31
C HIS A 379 -15.47 0.34 -0.05
N TYR A 380 -14.31 0.99 0.02
CA TYR A 380 -13.03 0.48 -0.45
C TYR A 380 -11.92 0.69 0.58
N ASP A 381 -10.76 0.12 0.30
CA ASP A 381 -9.52 0.37 1.05
C ASP A 381 -9.22 1.88 1.13
N PRO A 382 -8.72 2.38 2.29
CA PRO A 382 -8.50 3.80 2.52
C PRO A 382 -7.27 4.39 1.80
N LEU A 383 -6.50 3.61 1.02
CA LEU A 383 -5.36 4.13 0.26
C LEU A 383 -5.79 5.20 -0.75
N LEU A 384 -5.28 6.40 -0.55
CA LEU A 384 -5.47 7.56 -1.43
C LEU A 384 -4.39 7.62 -2.51
N GLY A 385 -3.17 7.26 -2.14
CA GLY A 385 -2.02 7.20 -3.03
C GLY A 385 -0.73 6.88 -2.28
N LYS A 386 0.37 6.93 -3.01
CA LYS A 386 1.70 6.54 -2.54
C LYS A 386 2.62 7.72 -2.78
N LEU A 387 3.28 8.17 -1.71
CA LEU A 387 4.35 9.15 -1.81
C LEU A 387 5.67 8.40 -1.78
N ILE A 388 6.45 8.51 -2.86
CA ILE A 388 7.70 7.78 -3.01
C ILE A 388 8.83 8.77 -3.23
N VAL A 389 9.97 8.52 -2.59
CA VAL A 389 11.19 9.29 -2.84
C VAL A 389 12.35 8.39 -3.20
N HIS A 390 13.31 8.93 -3.94
CA HIS A 390 14.58 8.29 -4.26
C HIS A 390 15.75 9.24 -4.01
N ALA A 391 16.87 8.70 -3.53
CA ALA A 391 18.09 9.43 -3.20
C ALA A 391 19.35 8.60 -3.45
N PRO A 392 20.54 9.21 -3.57
CA PRO A 392 21.81 8.49 -3.55
C PRO A 392 22.06 7.68 -2.27
N THR A 393 21.55 8.11 -1.12
CA THR A 393 21.73 7.41 0.17
C THR A 393 20.43 7.34 0.97
N ARG A 394 20.29 6.33 1.83
CA ARG A 394 19.13 6.19 2.73
C ARG A 394 18.88 7.46 3.56
N THR A 395 19.93 8.03 4.16
CA THR A 395 19.81 9.25 4.97
C THR A 395 19.25 10.43 4.16
N GLU A 396 19.67 10.58 2.90
CA GLU A 396 19.09 11.60 2.02
C GLU A 396 17.66 11.27 1.59
N ALA A 397 17.31 9.99 1.42
CA ALA A 397 15.94 9.56 1.15
C ALA A 397 15.01 9.90 2.31
N VAL A 398 15.41 9.60 3.56
CA VAL A 398 14.66 9.97 4.77
C VAL A 398 14.42 11.48 4.83
N ARG A 399 15.46 12.31 4.62
CA ARG A 399 15.31 13.77 4.61
C ARG A 399 14.40 14.25 3.48
N ARG A 400 14.50 13.63 2.28
CA ARG A 400 13.65 13.97 1.14
C ARG A 400 12.19 13.60 1.41
N MET A 401 11.93 12.45 2.02
CA MET A 401 10.58 12.01 2.41
C MET A 401 10.00 12.95 3.46
N ALA A 402 10.78 13.29 4.50
CA ALA A 402 10.35 14.24 5.53
C ALA A 402 9.90 15.57 4.91
N ARG A 403 10.72 16.14 4.00
CA ARG A 403 10.37 17.37 3.27
C ARG A 403 9.12 17.21 2.41
N ALA A 404 9.01 16.11 1.66
CA ALA A 404 7.86 15.87 0.80
C ALA A 404 6.55 15.71 1.60
N LEU A 405 6.61 15.07 2.77
CA LEU A 405 5.45 14.95 3.69
C LEU A 405 5.06 16.28 4.33
N GLU A 406 6.01 17.20 4.55
CA GLU A 406 5.73 18.56 5.03
C GLU A 406 5.04 19.43 3.97
N GLU A 407 5.36 19.23 2.70
CA GLU A 407 4.76 19.92 1.55
C GLU A 407 3.44 19.29 1.09
N PHE A 408 3.10 18.08 1.55
CA PHE A 408 1.86 17.41 1.18
C PHE A 408 0.66 18.02 1.91
N VAL A 409 -0.31 18.55 1.16
CA VAL A 409 -1.52 19.14 1.72
C VAL A 409 -2.74 18.36 1.25
N LEU A 410 -3.54 17.89 2.20
CA LEU A 410 -4.85 17.30 1.95
C LEU A 410 -5.86 17.91 2.91
N GLU A 411 -6.89 18.55 2.35
CA GLU A 411 -7.97 19.15 3.13
C GLU A 411 -9.32 18.50 2.83
N GLY A 412 -10.13 18.34 3.88
CA GLY A 412 -11.50 17.82 3.79
C GLY A 412 -11.64 16.35 4.17
N VAL A 413 -10.53 15.61 4.27
CA VAL A 413 -10.46 14.23 4.77
C VAL A 413 -9.17 14.11 5.60
N GLU A 414 -9.23 13.42 6.73
CA GLU A 414 -8.05 13.14 7.56
C GLU A 414 -7.13 12.14 6.87
N SER A 415 -5.83 12.16 7.18
CA SER A 415 -4.88 11.20 6.62
C SER A 415 -3.75 10.80 7.57
N CYS A 416 -3.06 9.72 7.21
CA CYS A 416 -1.92 9.20 7.96
C CYS A 416 -0.61 9.98 7.74
N VAL A 417 -0.62 11.13 7.06
CA VAL A 417 0.59 11.94 6.76
C VAL A 417 1.32 12.33 8.04
N ALA A 418 0.59 12.72 9.10
CA ALA A 418 1.20 13.08 10.38
C ALA A 418 1.97 11.91 11.02
N PHE A 419 1.43 10.69 10.91
CA PHE A 419 2.12 9.48 11.36
C PHE A 419 3.44 9.27 10.59
N HIS A 420 3.41 9.38 9.26
CA HIS A 420 4.62 9.23 8.44
C HIS A 420 5.68 10.28 8.77
N ARG A 421 5.29 11.53 9.07
CA ARG A 421 6.23 12.57 9.52
C ARG A 421 6.92 12.19 10.83
N ARG A 422 6.17 11.62 11.78
CA ARG A 422 6.74 11.13 13.05
C ARG A 422 7.73 9.98 12.81
N VAL A 423 7.40 9.02 11.94
CA VAL A 423 8.30 7.92 11.56
C VAL A 423 9.60 8.46 10.96
N MET A 424 9.53 9.42 10.01
CA MET A 424 10.74 9.98 9.37
C MET A 424 11.67 10.73 10.35
N ALA A 425 11.15 11.14 11.52
CA ALA A 425 11.91 11.81 12.56
C ALA A 425 12.38 10.85 13.67
N GLU A 426 11.94 9.60 13.67
CA GLU A 426 12.19 8.66 14.75
C GLU A 426 13.61 8.05 14.66
N PRO A 427 14.41 8.08 15.76
CA PRO A 427 15.79 7.61 15.75
C PRO A 427 16.04 6.17 15.27
N GLN A 428 15.22 5.18 15.68
CA GLN A 428 15.39 3.79 15.26
C GLN A 428 15.10 3.61 13.77
N PHE A 429 14.08 4.30 13.24
CA PHE A 429 13.82 4.34 11.81
C PHE A 429 15.02 4.93 11.05
N ILE A 430 15.57 6.06 11.51
CA ILE A 430 16.75 6.69 10.88
C ILE A 430 17.97 5.75 10.93
N ALA A 431 18.14 5.00 12.01
CA ALA A 431 19.20 3.99 12.16
C ALA A 431 18.96 2.72 11.32
N GLY A 432 17.72 2.49 10.86
CA GLY A 432 17.32 1.27 10.18
C GLY A 432 17.15 0.08 11.13
N ASP A 433 16.97 0.31 12.42
CA ASP A 433 16.64 -0.70 13.43
C ASP A 433 15.12 -0.94 13.44
N LEU A 434 14.69 -1.91 12.64
CA LEU A 434 13.28 -2.18 12.35
C LEU A 434 12.94 -3.63 12.69
N SER A 435 11.68 -3.87 12.99
CA SER A 435 11.08 -5.19 13.06
C SER A 435 9.58 -5.07 12.81
N ILE A 436 8.89 -6.19 12.63
CA ILE A 436 7.42 -6.20 12.55
C ILE A 436 6.71 -5.68 13.81
N ARG A 437 7.44 -5.56 14.93
CA ARG A 437 6.97 -5.02 16.21
C ARG A 437 7.22 -3.52 16.36
N TYR A 438 7.80 -2.86 15.36
CA TYR A 438 8.19 -1.45 15.43
C TYR A 438 7.07 -0.53 15.99
N LEU A 439 5.83 -0.67 15.53
CA LEU A 439 4.71 0.14 16.05
C LEU A 439 4.21 -0.26 17.44
N GLU A 440 4.46 -1.50 17.87
CA GLU A 440 4.18 -1.93 19.25
C GLU A 440 5.19 -1.33 20.23
N GLU A 441 6.42 -1.17 19.77
CA GLU A 441 7.56 -0.62 20.51
C GLU A 441 7.56 0.91 20.54
N HIS A 442 6.94 1.53 19.53
CA HIS A 442 6.81 2.96 19.36
C HIS A 442 5.33 3.42 19.32
N PRO A 443 4.53 3.16 20.38
CA PRO A 443 3.12 3.52 20.40
C PRO A 443 2.90 5.04 20.28
N GLU A 444 3.87 5.86 20.67
CA GLU A 444 3.88 7.32 20.51
C GLU A 444 3.76 7.77 19.06
N LEU A 445 4.21 6.99 18.08
CA LEU A 445 4.07 7.36 16.66
C LEU A 445 2.61 7.34 16.20
N THR A 446 1.78 6.54 16.88
CA THR A 446 0.35 6.37 16.58
C THR A 446 -0.56 7.19 17.50
N ARG A 447 0.02 8.06 18.33
CA ARG A 447 -0.73 8.96 19.21
C ARG A 447 -0.30 10.37 18.91
N GLY A 448 -1.24 11.23 18.57
CA GLY A 448 -0.93 12.65 18.43
C GLY A 448 -0.35 13.15 19.74
N GLU A 449 0.80 13.81 19.69
CA GLU A 449 1.08 14.79 20.72
C GLU A 449 0.03 15.88 20.51
N ASP A 450 -1.02 15.88 21.34
CA ASP A 450 -1.80 17.08 21.59
C ASP A 450 -0.83 18.11 22.17
N SER A 451 -0.07 18.77 21.29
CA SER A 451 0.56 20.04 21.58
C SER A 451 -0.60 21.00 21.73
N ALA A 452 -1.17 21.04 22.94
CA ALA A 452 -2.16 22.02 23.34
C ALA A 452 -1.64 23.45 23.08
N GLU A 453 -0.33 23.62 22.92
CA GLU A 453 0.33 24.84 22.50
C GLU A 453 0.14 25.15 21.01
N ASP A 454 0.30 24.19 20.09
CA ASP A 454 0.06 24.41 18.65
C ASP A 454 -1.41 24.65 18.35
N SER A 455 -2.31 23.87 18.96
CA SER A 455 -3.76 24.12 18.87
C SER A 455 -4.13 25.51 19.42
N ARG A 456 -3.49 25.96 20.50
CA ARG A 456 -3.66 27.33 21.02
C ARG A 456 -3.11 28.39 20.08
N ARG A 457 -1.95 28.17 19.45
CA ARG A 457 -1.34 29.10 18.48
C ARG A 457 -2.20 29.22 17.23
N VAL A 458 -2.64 28.11 16.64
CA VAL A 458 -3.53 28.09 15.49
C VAL A 458 -4.85 28.77 15.82
N THR A 459 -5.45 28.45 16.98
CA THR A 459 -6.68 29.12 17.44
C THR A 459 -6.48 30.62 17.62
N ALA A 460 -5.33 31.06 18.17
CA ALA A 460 -5.02 32.47 18.34
C ALA A 460 -4.83 33.19 16.99
N VAL A 461 -4.19 32.55 16.01
CA VAL A 461 -4.03 33.10 14.65
C VAL A 461 -5.39 33.20 13.96
N ILE A 462 -6.23 32.16 14.00
CA ILE A 462 -7.58 32.18 13.42
C ILE A 462 -8.42 33.28 14.09
N ALA A 463 -8.41 33.37 15.41
CA ALA A 463 -9.13 34.42 16.14
C ALA A 463 -8.65 35.82 15.74
N ALA A 464 -7.34 36.03 15.56
CA ALA A 464 -6.78 37.30 15.12
C ALA A 464 -7.20 37.66 13.68
N LEU A 465 -7.22 36.68 12.76
CA LEU A 465 -7.66 36.88 11.38
C LEU A 465 -9.15 37.22 11.29
N LEU A 466 -10.00 36.48 12.01
CA LEU A 466 -11.44 36.73 12.07
C LEU A 466 -11.74 38.10 12.68
N GLU A 467 -11.01 38.49 13.72
CA GLU A 467 -11.15 39.82 14.34
C GLU A 467 -10.69 40.94 13.39
N GLU A 468 -9.61 40.75 12.64
CA GLU A 468 -9.17 41.74 11.66
C GLU A 468 -10.16 41.89 10.50
N GLU A 469 -10.71 40.78 10.00
CA GLU A 469 -11.80 40.80 9.01
C GLU A 469 -13.04 41.52 9.56
N HIS A 470 -13.40 41.25 10.83
CA HIS A 470 -14.50 41.94 11.50
C HIS A 470 -14.26 43.45 11.62
N ARG A 471 -13.07 43.90 12.05
CA ARG A 471 -12.72 45.33 12.09
C ARG A 471 -12.74 45.98 10.72
N HIS A 472 -12.29 45.26 9.69
CA HIS A 472 -12.36 45.75 8.32
C HIS A 472 -13.80 45.89 7.83
N SER A 473 -14.70 44.99 8.22
CA SER A 473 -16.13 45.07 7.92
C SER A 473 -16.86 46.20 8.67
N LEU A 474 -16.35 46.59 9.85
CA LEU A 474 -16.89 47.66 10.68
C LEU A 474 -16.33 49.05 10.38
N ARG A 475 -15.43 49.20 9.39
CA ARG A 475 -14.94 50.53 9.01
C ARG A 475 -16.13 51.40 8.55
N PRO A 476 -16.45 52.51 9.23
CA PRO A 476 -17.53 53.38 8.78
C PRO A 476 -17.21 53.87 7.37
N PRO A 477 -18.21 54.04 6.49
CA PRO A 477 -17.97 54.56 5.15
C PRO A 477 -17.20 55.86 5.28
N ARG A 478 -16.07 55.95 4.56
CA ARG A 478 -15.28 57.19 4.50
C ARG A 478 -16.24 58.31 4.10
N ILE A 479 -16.45 59.28 4.98
CA ILE A 479 -17.11 60.53 4.61
C ILE A 479 -16.21 61.15 3.55
N GLY A 480 -16.65 61.07 2.29
CA GLY A 480 -15.92 61.63 1.16
C GLY A 480 -15.78 63.13 1.37
N GLY A 481 -14.54 63.60 1.57
CA GLY A 481 -14.16 64.99 1.41
C GLY A 481 -14.30 65.39 -0.05
N GLY A 482 -15.55 65.56 -0.51
CA GLY A 482 -15.89 66.03 -1.84
C GLY A 482 -16.08 67.54 -1.83
N ASN A 483 -15.01 68.27 -2.15
CA ASN A 483 -15.12 69.65 -2.58
C ASN A 483 -15.73 69.64 -4.00
N GLY A 484 -17.04 69.92 -4.13
CA GLY A 484 -17.70 69.96 -5.45
C GLY A 484 -19.22 69.99 -5.39
N GLY A 485 -19.80 71.16 -5.19
CA GLY A 485 -21.25 71.42 -5.35
C GLY A 485 -21.91 71.97 -4.09
N ALA A 486 -21.81 73.28 -3.88
CA ALA A 486 -22.48 73.98 -2.79
C ALA A 486 -24.01 73.91 -2.93
N VAL A 487 -24.63 72.89 -2.33
CA VAL A 487 -26.04 72.96 -1.96
C VAL A 487 -26.10 73.77 -0.67
N LEU A 488 -26.50 75.03 -0.77
CA LEU A 488 -26.66 75.89 0.40
C LEU A 488 -27.71 75.28 1.34
N PRO A 489 -27.49 75.31 2.67
CA PRO A 489 -28.45 74.81 3.64
C PRO A 489 -29.83 75.46 3.49
N PRO A 490 -30.94 74.74 3.75
CA PRO A 490 -32.31 75.22 3.52
C PRO A 490 -32.66 76.59 4.13
N TRP A 491 -32.04 76.96 5.25
CA TRP A 491 -32.25 78.25 5.91
C TRP A 491 -31.57 79.43 5.20
N VAL A 492 -30.49 79.19 4.46
CA VAL A 492 -29.77 80.20 3.65
C VAL A 492 -30.54 80.53 2.37
N SER A 493 -31.30 79.56 1.84
CA SER A 493 -32.19 79.75 0.68
C SER A 493 -33.45 80.54 1.04
N ALA A 494 -33.97 80.39 2.26
CA ALA A 494 -35.15 81.13 2.75
C ALA A 494 -34.88 82.64 2.97
N PHE A 495 -33.65 83.03 3.33
CA PHE A 495 -33.28 84.44 3.56
C PHE A 495 -33.09 85.25 2.27
N ARG A 496 -32.88 84.58 1.12
CA ARG A 496 -32.70 85.24 -0.20
C ARG A 496 -33.98 85.37 -1.02
N SER A 497 -35.05 84.63 -0.66
CA SER A 497 -36.38 84.75 -1.27
C SER A 497 -37.24 85.87 -0.69
N SER A 498 -36.90 86.43 0.48
CA SER A 498 -37.66 87.53 1.11
C SER A 498 -37.15 88.94 0.78
N ASN A 499 -36.09 89.09 -0.03
CA ASN A 499 -35.47 90.38 -0.33
C ASN A 499 -35.39 90.73 -1.84
N ARG A 500 -36.30 90.17 -2.64
CA ARG A 500 -36.60 90.66 -4.01
C ARG A 500 -38.10 90.92 -4.12
N GLY A 501 -38.52 92.03 -3.54
CA GLY A 501 -39.90 92.50 -3.55
C GLY A 501 -40.05 93.82 -2.79
N ARG A 502 -39.66 94.91 -3.46
CA ARG A 502 -39.69 96.34 -3.07
C ARG A 502 -38.50 96.89 -2.29
#